data_AF-A0A822DZS4-F1
#
_entry.id   AF-A0A822DZS4-F1
#
_cell.length_a   1.000
_cell.length_b   1.000
_cell.length_c   1.000
_cell.angle_alpha   90.00
_cell.angle_beta   90.00
_cell.angle_gamma   90.00
#
_symmetry.space_group_name_H-M   'P 1'
#
loop_
_entity.id
_entity.type
_entity.pdbx_description
1 polymer ?
#
loop_
_entity_poly.entity_id
_entity_poly.type
_entity_poly.pdbx_seq_one_letter_code
_entity_poly.pdbx_strand_id
1 'polypeptide(L)' 'MNGFSMPVNPRDNLAPDGQLFVELCKKDKALCELITGRAPGTSFLCYHSWVEELIHERGPWREVIESD' A
#
# COMPACT_ATOMS: atom_id res chain seq x y z
N MET A 1 -8.26 28.36 15.68
CA MET A 1 -8.55 27.05 15.07
C MET A 1 -7.25 26.28 15.00
N ASN A 2 -7.02 25.37 15.94
CA ASN A 2 -5.84 24.50 15.88
C ASN A 2 -6.25 23.31 15.02
N GLY A 3 -5.75 23.24 13.79
CA GLY A 3 -6.01 22.13 12.87
C GLY A 3 -5.49 20.80 13.40
N PHE A 4 -5.85 19.71 12.73
CA PHE A 4 -5.30 18.39 13.03
C PHE A 4 -3.76 18.42 13.00
N SER A 5 -3.14 18.01 14.10
CA SER A 5 -1.69 17.81 14.17
C SER A 5 -1.43 16.32 14.38
N MET A 6 -0.52 15.76 13.60
CA MET A 6 -0.13 14.36 13.81
C MET A 6 0.55 14.23 15.17
N PRO A 7 0.10 13.30 16.03
CA PRO A 7 0.61 13.16 17.39
C PRO A 7 2.02 12.56 17.46
N VAL A 8 2.51 12.05 16.33
CA VAL A 8 3.80 11.36 16.22
C VAL A 8 4.53 11.84 14.97
N ASN A 9 5.87 11.81 15.02
CA ASN A 9 6.68 12.04 13.85
C ASN A 9 6.38 10.95 12.80
N PRO A 10 6.01 11.29 11.56
CA PRO A 10 5.66 10.31 10.54
C PRO A 10 6.73 9.25 10.30
N ARG A 11 8.01 9.58 10.47
CA ARG A 11 9.11 8.63 10.31
C ARG A 11 9.13 7.55 11.37
N ASP A 12 8.70 7.92 12.59
CA ASP A 12 8.71 7.03 13.75
C ASP A 12 7.44 6.16 13.79
N ASN A 13 6.45 6.49 12.97
CA ASN A 13 5.18 5.76 12.83
C ASN A 13 5.11 4.91 11.55
N LEU A 14 6.24 4.72 10.86
CA LEU A 14 6.30 3.81 9.72
C LEU A 14 6.31 2.37 10.22
N ALA A 15 5.50 1.52 9.59
CA ALA A 15 5.66 0.08 9.69
C ALA A 15 7.06 -0.34 9.17
N PRO A 16 7.61 -1.49 9.60
CA PRO A 16 8.98 -1.90 9.25
C PRO A 16 9.26 -1.97 7.75
N ASP A 17 8.28 -2.39 6.95
CA ASP A 17 8.31 -2.36 5.48
C ASP A 17 8.39 -0.93 4.94
N GLY A 18 7.59 0.00 5.48
CA GLY A 18 7.66 1.42 5.16
C GLY A 18 9.04 2.03 5.45
N GLN A 19 9.69 1.63 6.55
CA GLN A 19 11.06 2.05 6.85
C GLN A 19 12.05 1.51 5.82
N LEU A 20 11.95 0.23 5.47
CA LEU A 20 12.78 -0.40 4.45
C LEU A 20 12.65 0.30 3.09
N PHE A 21 11.43 0.65 2.69
CA PHE A 21 11.17 1.42 1.47
C PHE A 21 11.83 2.79 1.51
N VAL A 22 11.71 3.52 2.61
CA VAL A 22 12.34 4.85 2.76
C VAL A 22 13.86 4.75 2.64
N GLU A 23 14.49 3.76 3.26
CA GLU A 23 15.94 3.57 3.18
C GLU A 23 16.38 3.12 1.79
N LEU A 24 15.61 2.26 1.12
CA LEU A 24 15.84 1.87 -0.27
C LEU A 24 15.82 3.09 -1.19
N CYS A 25 14.81 3.95 -1.05
CA CYS A 25 14.67 5.15 -1.87
C CYS A 25 15.75 6.21 -1.62
N LYS A 26 16.32 6.27 -0.42
CA LYS A 26 17.50 7.10 -0.13
C LYS A 26 18.76 6.57 -0.79
N LYS A 27 18.94 5.24 -0.80
CA LYS A 27 20.14 4.58 -1.30
C LYS A 27 20.15 4.44 -2.83
N ASP A 28 19.00 4.15 -3.43
CA ASP A 28 18.84 3.94 -4.86
C ASP A 28 17.52 4.54 -5.34
N LYS A 29 17.61 5.78 -5.80
CA LYS A 29 16.48 6.54 -6.32
C LYS A 29 15.91 5.92 -7.60
N ALA A 30 16.76 5.40 -8.48
CA ALA A 30 16.32 4.87 -9.78
C ALA A 30 15.53 3.58 -9.59
N LEU A 31 16.01 2.68 -8.74
CA LEU A 31 15.27 1.47 -8.37
C LEU A 31 13.96 1.81 -7.65
N CYS A 32 13.99 2.77 -6.72
CA CYS A 32 12.78 3.22 -6.05
C CYS A 32 11.74 3.75 -7.03
N GLU A 33 12.12 4.59 -7.98
CA GLU A 33 11.23 5.09 -9.03
C GLU A 33 10.71 3.96 -9.93
N LEU A 34 11.52 2.92 -10.19
CA LEU A 34 11.09 1.75 -10.96
C LEU A 34 10.00 0.94 -10.24
N ILE A 35 10.17 0.66 -8.94
CA ILE A 35 9.27 -0.21 -8.18
C ILE A 35 8.04 0.53 -7.62
N THR A 36 8.16 1.85 -7.39
CA THR A 36 7.05 2.70 -6.94
C THR A 36 6.33 3.36 -8.11
N GLY A 37 6.96 3.38 -9.28
CA GLY A 37 6.39 3.88 -10.51
C GLY A 37 5.17 3.08 -10.91
N ARG A 38 4.08 3.80 -11.20
CA ARG A 38 2.88 3.16 -11.75
C ARG A 38 3.18 2.70 -13.17
N ALA A 39 2.69 1.52 -13.53
CA ALA A 39 2.80 1.03 -14.90
C ALA A 39 2.12 2.03 -15.87
N PRO A 40 2.77 2.43 -16.97
CA PRO A 40 2.16 3.31 -17.97
C PRO A 40 0.80 2.77 -18.43
N GLY A 41 -0.23 3.63 -18.49
CA GLY A 41 -1.57 3.25 -18.94
C GLY A 41 -2.47 2.62 -17.88
N THR A 42 -2.02 2.47 -16.63
CA THR A 42 -2.90 2.07 -15.53
C THR A 42 -3.71 3.26 -15.01
N SER A 43 -5.05 3.13 -15.04
CA SER A 43 -5.96 4.04 -14.34
C SER A 43 -6.40 3.41 -13.03
N PHE A 44 -6.41 4.19 -11.96
CA PHE A 44 -6.94 3.78 -10.67
C PHE A 44 -8.12 4.68 -10.34
N LEU A 45 -9.23 4.04 -9.96
CA LEU A 45 -10.39 4.74 -9.44
C LEU A 45 -10.31 4.69 -7.92
N CYS A 46 -10.37 5.86 -7.28
CA CYS A 46 -10.57 5.92 -5.83
C CYS A 46 -11.98 5.42 -5.54
N TYR A 47 -12.08 4.19 -5.06
CA TYR A 47 -13.37 3.62 -4.65
C TYR A 47 -13.72 4.19 -3.28
N HIS A 48 -14.81 4.95 -3.22
CA HIS A 48 -15.38 5.44 -1.96
C HIS A 48 -16.40 4.41 -1.49
N SER A 49 -15.93 3.29 -0.94
CA SER A 49 -16.80 2.34 -0.22
C SER A 49 -16.79 2.65 1.26
N TRP A 50 -17.93 2.48 1.90
CA TRP A 50 -18.00 2.45 3.37
C TRP A 50 -17.29 1.19 3.90
N VAL A 51 -16.72 1.24 5.10
CA VAL A 51 -15.95 0.11 5.67
C VAL A 51 -16.84 -1.14 5.78
N GLU A 52 -18.14 -0.93 5.98
CA GLU A 52 -19.19 -1.93 6.08
C GLU A 52 -19.53 -2.61 4.74
N GLU A 53 -19.19 -2.00 3.60
CA GLU A 53 -19.45 -2.54 2.24
C GLU A 53 -18.33 -3.48 1.76
N LEU A 54 -17.23 -3.56 2.50
CA LEU A 54 -16.11 -4.47 2.22
C LEU A 54 -16.18 -5.69 3.15
N ILE A 55 -17.05 -6.66 2.83
CA ILE A 55 -16.88 -8.02 3.36
C ILE A 55 -15.67 -8.63 2.64
N HIS A 56 -14.49 -8.50 3.24
CA HIS A 56 -13.33 -9.28 2.83
C HIS A 56 -13.51 -10.73 3.27
N GLU A 57 -14.07 -11.59 2.44
CA GLU A 57 -13.71 -13.01 2.52
C GLU A 57 -12.34 -13.21 1.84
N ARG A 58 -11.27 -13.11 2.64
CA ARG A 58 -9.96 -13.70 2.31
C ARG A 58 -9.57 -14.69 3.40
N GLY A 59 -10.11 -15.90 3.29
CA GLY A 59 -9.50 -17.10 3.87
C GLY A 59 -8.66 -17.84 2.82
N PRO A 60 -7.65 -18.64 3.21
CA PRO A 60 -6.72 -19.32 2.29
C PRO A 60 -7.29 -20.52 1.51
N TRP A 61 -8.62 -20.73 1.44
CA TRP A 61 -9.24 -21.97 0.97
C TRP A 61 -10.15 -21.81 -0.25
N ARG A 62 -9.65 -21.27 -1.36
CA ARG A 62 -10.19 -21.64 -2.69
C ARG A 62 -9.12 -22.44 -3.41
N GLU A 63 -9.11 -23.74 -3.17
CA GLU A 63 -8.47 -24.68 -4.09
C GLU A 63 -9.16 -24.53 -5.45
N VAL A 64 -8.43 -24.04 -6.44
CA VAL A 64 -8.77 -24.32 -7.83
C VAL A 64 -8.34 -25.77 -8.03
N ILE A 65 -9.28 -26.69 -7.89
CA ILE A 65 -9.07 -28.06 -8.37
C ILE A 65 -9.08 -27.96 -9.89
N GLU A 66 -7.89 -27.91 -10.50
CA GLU A 66 -7.74 -28.17 -11.92
C GLU A 66 -8.06 -29.66 -12.15
N SER A 67 -9.12 -29.94 -12.90
CA SER A 67 -9.44 -31.26 -13.41
C SER A 67 -8.91 -31.38 -14.84
N ASP A 68 -8.02 -32.35 -15.07
CA ASP A 68 -7.58 -32.80 -16.40
C ASP A 68 -8.74 -33.31 -17.27
#